data_AF-A0A5C7XPW5-F1
#
_entry.id   AF-A0A5C7XPW5-F1
#
_cell.length_a   1.000
_cell.length_b   1.000
_cell.length_c   1.000
_cell.angle_alpha   90.00
_cell.angle_beta   90.00
_cell.angle_gamma   90.00
#
_symmetry.space_group_name_H-M   'P 1'
#
loop_
_entity.id
_entity.type
_entity.pdbx_description
1 polymer ?
#
loop_
_entity_poly.entity_id
_entity_poly.type
_entity_poly.pdbx_seq_one_letter_code
_entity_poly.pdbx_strand_id
1 'polypeptide(L)'
;MKSYSQRFVRRALAAGVVLAAGAFAAPAMALNCAYNPASGSMDTYQCSTSYTPLPDDILYWVDSTGASQWGGVSFTAHCDAYGIFEVTLYRWNGRRMVAIDGARGMCLSE
;
A
#
# COMPACT_ATOMS: atom_id res chain seq x y z
N MET A 1 2.83 31.72 11.45
CA MET A 1 2.49 30.63 10.51
C MET A 1 3.80 30.17 9.86
N LYS A 2 4.38 29.06 10.33
CA LYS A 2 5.67 28.55 9.82
C LYS A 2 5.40 27.35 8.92
N SER A 3 5.63 27.55 7.63
CA SER A 3 5.68 26.52 6.59
C SER A 3 6.98 25.73 6.75
N TYR A 4 6.91 24.40 6.82
CA TYR A 4 8.09 23.53 6.89
C TYR A 4 8.23 22.77 5.57
N SER A 5 9.18 23.21 4.75
CA SER A 5 9.64 22.53 3.54
C SER A 5 10.84 21.64 3.92
N GLN A 6 10.74 20.33 3.73
CA GLN A 6 11.87 19.41 3.91
C GLN A 6 12.35 18.97 2.52
N ARG A 7 13.50 19.52 2.11
CA ARG A 7 14.35 19.02 1.03
C ARG A 7 15.54 18.27 1.65
N PHE A 8 16.13 17.39 0.84
CA PHE A 8 17.38 16.63 1.02
C PHE A 8 17.21 15.27 1.71
N VAL A 9 17.78 14.16 1.20
CA VAL A 9 19.16 14.03 0.71
C VAL A 9 19.24 13.08 -0.49
N ARG A 10 19.82 13.57 -1.60
CA ARG A 10 20.46 12.73 -2.64
C ARG A 10 21.82 12.27 -2.10
N ARG A 11 22.04 10.96 -2.00
CA ARG A 11 23.40 10.39 -1.98
C ARG A 11 23.49 9.34 -3.07
N ALA A 12 24.19 9.72 -4.13
CA ALA A 12 24.75 8.79 -5.12
C ALA A 12 26.09 8.28 -4.59
N LEU A 13 26.33 6.98 -4.71
CA LEU A 13 27.66 6.37 -4.71
C LEU A 13 27.61 5.22 -5.73
N ALA A 14 28.46 5.34 -6.74
CA ALA A 14 28.54 4.50 -7.92
C ALA A 14 29.55 3.37 -7.74
N ALA A 15 29.25 2.17 -8.24
CA ALA A 15 30.21 1.20 -8.80
C ALA A 15 29.42 0.13 -9.56
N GLY A 16 29.79 -0.10 -10.82
CA GLY A 16 28.87 -0.57 -11.86
C GLY A 16 28.66 -2.07 -12.03
N VAL A 17 27.59 -2.35 -12.79
CA VAL A 17 27.51 -3.42 -13.80
C VAL A 17 26.61 -2.85 -14.91
N VAL A 18 27.11 -2.79 -16.14
CA VAL A 18 26.26 -2.55 -17.32
C VAL A 18 25.51 -3.85 -17.60
N LEU A 19 24.19 -3.85 -17.40
CA LEU A 19 23.29 -4.83 -17.99
C LEU A 19 22.13 -4.08 -18.63
N ALA A 20 22.12 -4.08 -19.96
CA ALA A 20 20.98 -3.68 -20.76
C ALA A 20 19.81 -4.63 -20.48
N ALA A 21 18.72 -4.11 -19.95
CA ALA A 21 17.37 -4.65 -20.11
C ALA A 21 16.41 -3.54 -19.71
N GLY A 22 15.44 -3.22 -20.58
CA GLY A 22 14.51 -2.12 -20.40
C GLY A 22 13.95 -2.09 -18.99
N ALA A 23 14.23 -1.00 -18.28
CA ALA A 23 13.47 -0.64 -17.11
C ALA A 23 12.07 -0.30 -17.60
N PHE A 24 11.23 -1.32 -17.74
CA PHE A 24 9.80 -1.13 -17.63
C PHE A 24 9.61 -0.50 -16.25
N ALA A 25 9.52 0.83 -16.24
CA ALA A 25 8.95 1.54 -15.11
C ALA A 25 7.56 0.95 -14.97
N ALA A 26 7.42 -0.01 -14.06
CA ALA A 26 6.10 -0.45 -13.64
C ALA A 26 5.34 0.83 -13.28
N PRO A 27 4.12 1.05 -13.79
CA PRO A 27 3.35 2.20 -13.39
C PRO A 27 3.34 2.19 -11.87
N ALA A 28 3.65 3.33 -11.25
CA ALA A 28 3.56 3.49 -9.82
C ALA A 28 2.12 3.18 -9.42
N MET A 29 1.86 1.92 -9.08
CA MET A 29 0.61 1.47 -8.47
C MET A 29 0.60 2.22 -7.15
N ALA A 30 -0.37 3.10 -6.98
CA ALA A 30 -0.48 3.93 -5.79
C ALA A 30 -1.70 3.43 -5.04
N LEU A 31 -1.49 2.48 -4.15
CA LEU A 31 -2.46 2.17 -3.11
C LEU A 31 -2.65 3.44 -2.27
N ASN A 32 -3.85 4.00 -2.33
CA ASN A 32 -4.20 5.24 -1.66
C ASN A 32 -5.12 4.92 -0.47
N CYS A 33 -4.59 5.13 0.74
CA CYS A 33 -5.35 4.98 1.98
C CYS A 33 -5.68 6.35 2.55
N ALA A 34 -6.96 6.64 2.67
CA ALA A 34 -7.46 7.84 3.34
C ALA A 34 -8.08 7.46 4.69
N TYR A 35 -7.85 8.29 5.70
CA TYR A 35 -8.51 8.12 6.99
C TYR A 35 -10.02 8.21 6.81
N ASN A 36 -10.73 7.20 7.30
CA ASN A 36 -12.18 7.17 7.31
C ASN A 36 -12.64 7.07 8.77
N PRO A 37 -13.23 8.13 9.35
CA PRO A 37 -13.77 8.09 10.70
C PRO A 37 -15.03 7.22 10.70
N ALA A 38 -14.85 5.91 10.90
CA ALA A 38 -15.97 5.02 11.17
C ALA A 38 -16.47 5.31 12.60
N SER A 39 -17.77 5.59 12.73
CA SER A 39 -18.40 5.89 14.01
C SER A 39 -18.31 4.68 14.95
N GLY A 40 -17.40 4.72 15.93
CA GLY A 40 -17.33 3.73 17.00
C GLY A 40 -15.96 3.06 17.13
N SER A 41 -15.03 3.79 17.75
CA SER A 41 -13.95 3.25 18.59
C SER A 41 -12.71 2.64 17.93
N MET A 42 -12.66 2.41 16.61
CA MET A 42 -11.41 2.05 15.91
C MET A 42 -11.18 2.96 14.71
N ASP A 43 -9.98 3.54 14.63
CA ASP A 43 -9.52 4.24 13.45
C ASP A 43 -9.50 3.27 12.26
N THR A 44 -10.19 3.65 11.19
CA THR A 44 -10.19 2.88 9.95
C THR A 44 -9.64 3.71 8.81
N TYR A 45 -9.02 3.04 7.85
CA TYR A 45 -8.51 3.64 6.63
C TYR A 45 -9.20 2.99 5.44
N GLN A 46 -9.76 3.82 4.57
CA GLN A 46 -10.27 3.34 3.30
C GLN A 46 -9.16 3.36 2.26
N CYS A 47 -8.68 2.17 1.92
CA CYS A 47 -7.65 1.96 0.93
C CYS A 47 -8.29 1.65 -0.42
N SER A 48 -7.72 2.23 -1.48
CA SER A 48 -8.14 2.01 -2.86
C SER A 48 -6.92 1.80 -3.74
N THR A 49 -7.04 0.98 -4.78
CA THR A 49 -5.96 0.73 -5.73
C THR A 49 -6.36 1.17 -7.12
N SER A 50 -5.42 1.80 -7.82
CA SER A 50 -5.51 2.05 -9.27
C SER A 50 -5.04 0.85 -10.10
N TYR A 51 -4.74 -0.28 -9.46
CA TYR A 51 -4.32 -1.49 -10.15
C TYR A 51 -5.47 -2.06 -10.98
N THR A 52 -5.22 -2.22 -12.28
CA THR A 52 -6.13 -2.91 -13.19
C THR A 52 -5.71 -4.38 -13.28
N PRO A 53 -6.45 -5.32 -12.65
CA PRO A 53 -6.14 -6.75 -12.75
C PRO A 53 -6.32 -7.24 -14.19
N LEU A 54 -5.49 -8.21 -14.60
CA LEU A 54 -5.78 -9.01 -15.79
C LEU A 54 -7.05 -9.86 -15.54
N PRO A 55 -7.69 -10.39 -16.59
CA PRO A 55 -8.96 -11.12 -16.45
C PRO A 55 -8.93 -12.28 -15.43
N ASP A 56 -7.77 -12.94 -15.31
CA ASP A 56 -7.56 -14.08 -14.40
C ASP A 56 -6.92 -13.68 -13.06
N ASP A 57 -6.56 -12.41 -12.89
CA ASP A 57 -5.93 -11.93 -11.67
C ASP A 57 -7.01 -11.61 -10.62
N ILE A 58 -6.83 -12.13 -9.41
CA ILE A 58 -7.69 -11.82 -8.27
C ILE A 58 -6.87 -11.02 -7.26
N LEU A 59 -7.40 -9.88 -6.84
CA LEU A 59 -6.81 -9.09 -5.77
C LEU A 59 -7.10 -9.70 -4.41
N TYR A 60 -6.15 -9.57 -3.50
CA TYR A 60 -6.30 -10.01 -2.12
C TYR A 60 -5.67 -8.98 -1.19
N TRP A 61 -6.48 -8.49 -0.27
CA TRP A 61 -6.12 -7.46 0.70
C TRP A 61 -5.90 -8.12 2.05
N VAL A 62 -4.90 -7.66 2.78
CA VAL A 62 -4.66 -8.04 4.18
C VAL A 62 -4.21 -6.82 4.95
N ASP A 63 -4.75 -6.60 6.15
CA ASP A 63 -4.21 -5.61 7.09
C ASP A 63 -3.43 -6.22 8.27
N SER A 64 -2.78 -5.36 9.06
CA SER A 64 -2.03 -5.70 10.28
C SER A 64 -2.86 -6.38 11.36
N THR A 65 -4.19 -6.25 11.33
CA THR A 65 -5.09 -6.93 12.28
C THR A 65 -5.41 -8.37 11.86
N GLY A 66 -5.04 -8.73 10.63
CA GLY A 66 -5.39 -10.01 10.01
C GLY A 66 -6.73 -9.99 9.27
N ALA A 67 -7.40 -8.84 9.17
CA ALA A 67 -8.57 -8.71 8.33
C ALA A 67 -8.15 -8.85 6.86
N SER A 68 -8.96 -9.54 6.07
CA SER A 68 -8.64 -9.83 4.68
C SER A 68 -9.87 -9.83 3.79
N GLN A 69 -9.64 -9.55 2.51
CA GLN A 69 -10.69 -9.50 1.50
C GLN A 69 -10.17 -10.02 0.16
N TRP A 70 -10.92 -10.91 -0.47
CA TRP A 70 -10.70 -11.31 -1.86
C TRP A 70 -11.51 -10.41 -2.80
N GLY A 71 -10.86 -9.99 -3.88
CA GLY A 71 -11.44 -9.11 -4.89
C GLY A 71 -11.64 -7.67 -4.41
N GLY A 72 -12.22 -6.87 -5.29
CA GLY A 72 -12.48 -5.45 -5.05
C GLY A 72 -11.25 -4.57 -5.27
N VAL A 73 -11.52 -3.32 -5.63
CA VAL A 73 -10.51 -2.26 -5.80
C VAL A 73 -10.36 -1.39 -4.55
N SER A 74 -11.12 -1.69 -3.50
CA SER A 74 -11.07 -0.99 -2.22
C SER A 74 -11.19 -1.96 -1.06
N PHE A 75 -10.60 -1.57 0.07
CA PHE A 75 -10.57 -2.32 1.31
C PHE A 75 -10.53 -1.37 2.51
N THR A 76 -11.28 -1.72 3.56
CA THR A 76 -11.25 -0.99 4.83
C THR A 76 -10.25 -1.66 5.75
N ALA A 77 -9.15 -0.96 6.01
CA ALA A 77 -8.10 -1.41 6.89
C ALA A 77 -8.28 -0.85 8.29
N HIS A 78 -7.84 -1.64 9.27
CA HIS A 78 -7.96 -1.30 10.68
C HIS A 78 -6.59 -1.03 11.27
N CYS A 79 -6.60 -0.15 12.26
CA CYS A 79 -5.46 0.03 13.13
C CYS A 79 -5.31 -1.16 14.08
N ASP A 80 -4.08 -1.62 14.26
CA ASP A 80 -3.77 -2.63 15.25
C ASP A 80 -3.77 -2.04 16.68
N ALA A 81 -3.57 -2.92 17.67
CA ALA A 81 -3.53 -2.54 19.08
C ALA A 81 -2.36 -1.59 19.44
N TYR A 82 -1.40 -1.40 18.54
CA TYR A 82 -0.26 -0.50 18.70
C TYR A 82 -0.47 0.85 17.97
N GLY A 83 -1.65 1.07 17.37
CA GLY A 83 -1.94 2.27 16.61
C GLY A 83 -1.20 2.32 15.27
N ILE A 84 -0.87 1.16 14.70
CA ILE A 84 -0.27 1.04 13.38
C ILE A 84 -1.30 0.41 12.43
N PHE A 85 -1.53 1.05 11.30
CA PHE A 85 -2.19 0.38 10.18
C PHE A 85 -1.13 -0.02 9.16
N GLU A 86 -1.21 -1.25 8.69
CA GLU A 86 -0.43 -1.76 7.57
C GLU A 86 -1.37 -2.53 6.67
N VAL A 87 -1.29 -2.32 5.37
CA VAL A 87 -2.09 -3.00 4.36
C VAL A 87 -1.16 -3.50 3.28
N THR A 88 -1.32 -4.76 2.90
CA THR A 88 -0.65 -5.31 1.73
C THR A 88 -1.70 -5.77 0.73
N LEU A 89 -1.52 -5.34 -0.51
CA LEU A 89 -2.29 -5.80 -1.65
C LEU A 89 -1.49 -6.87 -2.40
N TYR A 90 -2.10 -8.03 -2.51
CA TYR A 90 -1.59 -9.16 -3.27
C TYR A 90 -2.40 -9.36 -4.54
N ARG A 91 -1.75 -9.96 -5.51
CA ARG A 91 -2.35 -10.47 -6.74
C ARG A 91 -2.17 -11.99 -6.78
N TRP A 92 -3.28 -12.70 -6.92
CA TRP A 92 -3.31 -14.11 -7.27
C TRP A 92 -3.44 -14.25 -8.79
N ASN A 93 -2.51 -14.97 -9.41
CA ASN A 93 -2.50 -15.20 -10.87
C ASN A 93 -2.85 -16.65 -11.26
N GLY A 94 -3.61 -17.36 -10.41
CA GLY A 94 -3.90 -18.79 -10.62
C GLY A 94 -2.81 -19.77 -10.16
N ARG A 95 -1.61 -19.28 -9.84
CA ARG A 95 -0.47 -20.13 -9.41
C ARG A 95 0.14 -19.72 -8.08
N ARG A 96 0.29 -18.42 -7.85
CA ARG A 96 0.92 -17.88 -6.64
C ARG A 96 0.38 -16.50 -6.28
N MET A 97 0.52 -16.18 -5.00
CA MET A 97 0.35 -14.82 -4.49
C MET A 97 1.61 -14.02 -4.77
N VAL A 98 1.43 -12.79 -5.25
CA VAL A 98 2.50 -11.81 -5.43
C VAL A 98 2.07 -10.53 -4.76
N ALA A 99 2.83 -10.02 -3.80
CA ALA A 99 2.60 -8.69 -3.25
C ALA A 99 2.83 -7.67 -4.38
N ILE A 100 1.84 -6.84 -4.67
CA ILE A 100 1.93 -5.81 -5.70
C ILE A 100 2.10 -4.42 -5.12
N ASP A 101 1.52 -4.14 -3.95
CA ASP A 101 1.69 -2.85 -3.27
C ASP A 101 1.39 -2.97 -1.77
N GLY A 102 1.77 -1.95 -1.00
CA GLY A 102 1.45 -1.86 0.42
C GLY A 102 1.50 -0.44 0.95
N ALA A 103 0.70 -0.18 1.97
CA ALA A 103 0.67 1.09 2.69
C ALA A 103 0.82 0.85 4.19
N ARG A 104 1.51 1.75 4.86
CA ARG A 104 1.68 1.74 6.31
C ARG A 104 1.60 3.15 6.86
N GLY A 105 1.00 3.30 8.02
CA GLY A 105 0.99 4.56 8.74
C GLY A 105 0.68 4.40 10.21
N MET A 106 0.71 5.53 10.91
CA MET A 106 0.27 5.63 12.29
C MET A 106 -1.18 6.09 12.30
N CYS A 107 -1.94 5.51 13.21
CA CYS A 107 -3.30 5.89 13.49
C CYS A 107 -3.31 7.10 14.42
N LEU A 108 -4.32 7.93 14.28
CA LEU A 108 -4.47 9.12 15.11
C LEU A 108 -5.19 8.68 16.38
N SER A 109 -4.44 8.11 17.33
CA SER A 109 -4.95 7.94 18.68
C SER A 109 -5.24 9.33 19.28
N GLU A 110 -6.52 9.67 19.42
CA GLU A 110 -6.97 10.80 20.24
C GLU A 110 -6.69 10.56 21.73
#